data_AF-A0A2V8WZP1-F1
#
_entry.id   AF-A0A2V8WZP1-F1
#
_cell.length_a   1.000
_cell.length_b   1.000
_cell.length_c   1.000
_cell.angle_alpha   90.00
_cell.angle_beta   90.00
_cell.angle_gamma   90.00
#
_symmetry.space_group_name_H-M   'P 1'
#
loop_
_entity.id
_entity.type
_entity.pdbx_description
1 polymer ?
#
loop_
_entity_poly.entity_id
_entity_poly.type
_entity_poly.pdbx_seq_one_letter_code
_entity_poly.pdbx_strand_id
1 'polypeptide(L)'
;MTVRPVRVPRFGGHTFGLILLEVETSSPAAQASLMAGDILIGTEEKPFRSIEDLSDAIDGAGVRLLRLEFLRGSHSRVRRVTVRLGIPSPGKDSVAA
;
A
#
# COMPACT_ATOMS: atom_id res chain seq x y z
N MET A 1 6.47 -6.06 0.56
CA MET A 1 6.51 -4.87 -0.32
C MET A 1 7.53 -3.87 0.22
N THR A 2 8.12 -3.05 -0.64
CA THR A 2 9.11 -2.02 -0.25
C THR A 2 8.54 -0.63 -0.50
N VAL A 3 8.59 0.26 0.49
CA VAL A 3 8.03 1.63 0.40
C VAL A 3 9.05 2.70 0.78
N ARG A 4 8.91 3.90 0.22
CA ARG A 4 9.68 5.09 0.64
C ARG A 4 8.80 6.33 0.77
N PRO A 5 9.09 7.24 1.71
CA PRO A 5 8.42 8.53 1.79
C PRO A 5 8.69 9.40 0.57
N VAL A 6 7.65 10.08 0.09
CA VAL A 6 7.70 11.07 -0.98
C VAL A 6 6.77 12.24 -0.68
N ARG A 7 7.10 13.44 -1.19
CA ARG A 7 6.17 14.56 -1.23
C ARG A 7 5.48 14.57 -2.58
N VAL A 8 4.16 14.53 -2.57
CA VAL A 8 3.35 14.51 -3.79
C VAL A 8 2.76 15.91 -4.02
N PRO A 9 3.05 16.56 -5.16
CA PRO A 9 2.37 17.79 -5.54
C PRO A 9 0.86 17.59 -5.67
N ARG A 10 0.08 18.49 -5.09
CA ARG A 10 -1.39 18.53 -5.23
C ARG A 10 -1.88 19.95 -5.42
N PHE A 11 -3.14 20.06 -5.83
CA PHE A 11 -3.76 21.37 -5.97
C PHE A 11 -3.71 22.11 -4.64
N GLY A 12 -3.02 23.26 -4.59
CA GLY A 12 -2.86 24.06 -3.39
C GLY A 12 -1.73 23.66 -2.43
N GLY A 13 -0.84 22.71 -2.78
CA GLY A 13 0.34 22.42 -1.96
C GLY A 13 0.96 21.04 -2.20
N HIS A 14 1.36 20.38 -1.12
CA HIS A 14 1.93 19.04 -1.15
C HIS A 14 1.27 18.15 -0.10
N THR A 15 1.21 16.85 -0.40
CA THR A 15 0.80 15.84 0.58
C THR A 15 1.92 14.81 0.78
N PHE A 16 1.90 14.14 1.92
CA PHE A 16 2.78 13.02 2.19
C PHE A 16 2.27 11.79 1.44
N GLY A 17 3.19 11.01 0.87
CA GLY A 17 2.88 9.75 0.23
C GLY A 17 3.98 8.73 0.44
N LEU A 18 3.65 7.47 0.18
CA LEU A 18 4.57 6.36 0.22
C LEU A 18 4.63 5.74 -1.17
N ILE A 19 5.75 5.92 -1.87
CA ILE A 19 5.95 5.29 -3.17
C ILE A 19 6.27 3.80 -2.97
N LEU A 20 5.55 2.93 -3.68
CA LEU A 20 5.85 1.51 -3.76
C LEU A 20 7.03 1.33 -4.71
N LEU A 21 8.16 0.86 -4.18
CA LEU A 21 9.32 0.51 -5.01
C LEU A 21 9.15 -0.89 -5.59
N GLU A 22 8.62 -1.80 -4.78
CA GLU A 22 8.48 -3.21 -5.11
C GLU A 22 7.21 -3.77 -4.47
N VAL A 23 6.53 -4.64 -5.20
CA VAL A 23 5.35 -5.39 -4.72
C VAL A 23 5.61 -6.86 -5.00
N GLU A 24 5.63 -7.72 -3.98
CA GLU A 24 5.85 -9.16 -4.20
C GLU A 24 4.65 -9.76 -4.94
N THR A 25 4.91 -10.59 -5.95
CA THR A 25 3.89 -11.15 -6.87
C THR A 25 2.75 -11.90 -6.18
N SER A 26 3.02 -12.58 -5.07
CA SER A 26 2.03 -13.33 -4.28
C SER A 26 1.47 -12.55 -3.08
N SER A 27 1.84 -11.27 -2.92
CA SER A 27 1.40 -10.45 -1.80
C SER A 27 -0.09 -10.04 -1.92
N PRO A 28 -0.75 -9.73 -0.79
CA PRO A 28 -2.08 -9.10 -0.81
C PRO A 28 -2.15 -7.83 -1.66
N ALA A 29 -1.08 -7.05 -1.71
CA ALA A 29 -1.01 -5.83 -2.51
C ALA A 29 -1.02 -6.14 -4.02
N ALA A 30 -0.26 -7.15 -4.47
CA ALA A 30 -0.30 -7.60 -5.85
C ALA A 30 -1.68 -8.14 -6.25
N GLN A 31 -2.30 -8.94 -5.38
CA GLN A 31 -3.68 -9.44 -5.59
C GLN A 31 -4.70 -8.28 -5.70
N ALA A 32 -4.42 -7.18 -5.01
CA ALA A 32 -5.20 -5.96 -5.07
C ALA A 32 -4.85 -5.08 -6.31
N SER A 33 -3.97 -5.52 -7.20
CA SER A 33 -3.51 -4.76 -8.39
C SER A 33 -2.70 -3.49 -8.07
N LEU A 34 -2.10 -3.41 -6.88
CA LEU A 34 -1.03 -2.43 -6.60
C LEU A 34 0.25 -2.84 -7.33
N MET A 35 1.01 -1.85 -7.77
CA MET A 35 2.21 -2.03 -8.59
C MET A 35 3.33 -1.11 -8.10
N ALA A 36 4.57 -1.46 -8.46
CA ALA A 36 5.68 -0.53 -8.31
C ALA A 36 5.39 0.80 -9.05
N GLY A 37 5.75 1.91 -8.44
CA GLY A 37 5.46 3.26 -8.90
C GLY A 37 4.11 3.83 -8.43
N ASP A 38 3.25 3.02 -7.78
CA ASP A 38 2.10 3.58 -7.08
C ASP A 38 2.54 4.40 -5.87
N ILE A 39 1.81 5.48 -5.60
CA ILE A 39 2.03 6.28 -4.40
C ILE A 39 0.80 6.14 -3.51
N LEU A 40 0.95 5.44 -2.38
CA LEU A 40 -0.08 5.39 -1.34
C LEU A 40 -0.15 6.75 -0.64
N ILE A 41 -1.36 7.23 -0.39
CA ILE A 41 -1.59 8.55 0.22
C ILE A 41 -2.45 8.49 1.49
N GLY A 42 -3.02 7.32 1.79
CA GLY A 42 -3.89 7.14 2.94
C GLY A 42 -4.75 5.89 2.85
N THR A 43 -5.62 5.76 3.84
CA THR A 43 -6.81 4.90 3.80
C THR A 43 -8.03 5.73 3.43
N GLU A 44 -9.20 5.09 3.31
CA GLU A 44 -10.48 5.81 3.19
C GLU A 44 -10.78 6.71 4.41
N GLU A 45 -10.19 6.40 5.57
CA GLU A 45 -10.45 7.09 6.84
C GLU A 45 -9.46 8.23 7.10
N LYS A 46 -8.17 8.03 6.81
CA LYS A 46 -7.12 9.00 7.15
C LYS A 46 -6.01 9.09 6.09
N PRO A 47 -5.51 10.31 5.80
CA PRO A 47 -4.31 10.47 4.99
C PRO A 47 -3.08 9.99 5.77
N PHE A 48 -2.08 9.48 5.06
CA PHE A 48 -0.79 9.15 5.65
C PHE A 48 0.03 10.41 5.91
N ARG A 49 0.76 10.41 7.02
CA ARG A 49 1.69 11.47 7.44
C ARG A 49 3.08 10.92 7.72
N SER A 50 3.19 9.61 7.95
CA SER A 50 4.46 8.92 8.14
C SER A 50 4.40 7.48 7.63
N ILE A 51 5.50 6.74 7.75
CA ILE A 51 5.54 5.31 7.40
C ILE A 51 4.70 4.51 8.41
N GLU A 52 4.73 4.93 9.67
CA GLU A 52 4.03 4.29 10.79
C GLU A 52 2.52 4.25 10.54
N ASP A 53 1.93 5.25 9.88
CA ASP A 53 0.51 5.23 9.53
C ASP A 53 0.13 4.03 8.64
N LEU A 54 1.02 3.60 7.73
CA LEU A 54 0.81 2.43 6.90
C LEU A 54 0.96 1.14 7.73
N SER A 55 1.99 1.08 8.59
CA SER A 55 2.18 -0.05 9.50
C SER A 55 0.95 -0.24 10.39
N ASP A 56 0.48 0.82 11.04
CA ASP A 56 -0.72 0.83 11.88
C ASP A 56 -1.97 0.40 11.10
N ALA A 57 -2.08 0.83 9.84
CA ALA A 57 -3.21 0.45 8.98
C ALA A 57 -3.17 -1.03 8.57
N ILE A 58 -1.98 -1.65 8.50
CA ILE A 58 -1.76 -3.07 8.20
C ILE A 58 -1.83 -3.93 9.46
N ASP A 59 -1.46 -3.38 10.61
CA ASP A 59 -1.54 -4.06 11.89
C ASP A 59 -2.99 -4.32 12.28
N GLY A 60 -3.23 -5.51 12.82
CA GLY A 60 -4.57 -5.99 13.16
C GLY A 60 -4.69 -7.49 13.01
N ALA A 61 -5.63 -8.07 13.74
CA ALA A 61 -5.82 -9.52 13.79
C ALA A 61 -6.83 -10.02 12.73
N GLY A 62 -6.63 -11.26 12.30
CA GLY A 62 -7.58 -11.99 11.46
C GLY A 62 -7.60 -11.58 9.98
N VAL A 63 -8.53 -12.18 9.24
CA VAL A 63 -8.79 -11.83 7.84
C VAL A 63 -9.66 -10.58 7.79
N ARG A 64 -9.18 -9.53 7.14
CA ARG A 64 -9.88 -8.24 7.05
C ARG A 64 -9.60 -7.53 5.73
N LEU A 65 -10.41 -6.51 5.45
CA LEU A 65 -10.26 -5.68 4.25
C LEU A 65 -9.69 -4.32 4.64
N LEU A 66 -8.58 -3.93 4.01
CA LEU A 66 -8.00 -2.60 4.12
C LEU A 66 -8.24 -1.84 2.82
N ARG A 67 -8.92 -0.70 2.90
CA ARG A 67 -9.10 0.19 1.75
C ARG A 67 -7.98 1.22 1.72
N LEU A 68 -7.22 1.22 0.63
CA LEU A 68 -6.12 2.14 0.40
C LEU A 68 -6.48 3.14 -0.70
N GLU A 69 -6.06 4.37 -0.50
CA GLU A 69 -6.06 5.40 -1.53
C GLU A 69 -4.64 5.56 -2.10
N PHE A 70 -4.55 5.64 -3.42
CA PHE A 70 -3.27 5.74 -4.12
C PHE A 70 -3.34 6.58 -5.38
N LEU A 71 -2.16 6.90 -5.91
CA LEU A 71 -1.95 7.60 -7.17
C LEU A 71 -1.13 6.74 -8.12
N ARG A 72 -1.44 6.84 -9.42
CA ARG A 72 -0.67 6.21 -10.49
C ARG A 72 -0.60 7.14 -11.70
N GLY A 73 0.58 7.28 -12.31
CA GLY A 73 0.76 8.06 -13.52
C GLY A 73 0.74 9.58 -13.27
N SER A 74 -0.26 10.30 -13.77
CA SER A 74 -0.32 11.78 -13.69
C SER A 74 -0.50 12.36 -12.28
N HIS A 75 -0.61 11.49 -11.25
CA HIS A 75 -0.78 11.85 -9.84
C HIS A 75 -1.97 12.78 -9.51
N SER A 76 -2.85 13.04 -10.48
CA SER A 76 -3.99 13.96 -10.37
C SER A 76 -5.27 13.28 -9.91
N ARG A 77 -5.40 11.96 -10.12
CA ARG A 77 -6.59 11.19 -9.77
C ARG A 77 -6.32 10.20 -8.65
N VAL A 78 -7.00 10.39 -7.52
CA VAL A 78 -7.05 9.41 -6.44
C VAL A 78 -7.74 8.15 -6.95
N ARG A 79 -7.08 7.01 -6.75
CA ARG A 79 -7.63 5.67 -7.00
C ARG A 79 -7.79 4.97 -5.66
N ARG A 80 -8.75 4.05 -5.60
CA ARG A 80 -9.01 3.22 -4.42
C ARG A 80 -8.82 1.77 -4.75
N VAL A 81 -8.38 1.02 -3.75
CA VAL A 81 -8.21 -0.42 -3.84
C VAL A 81 -8.54 -1.05 -2.49
N THR A 82 -9.12 -2.24 -2.51
CA THR A 82 -9.33 -3.06 -1.32
C THR A 82 -8.29 -4.16 -1.28
N VAL A 83 -7.46 -4.16 -0.23
CA VAL A 83 -6.46 -5.18 0.05
C VAL A 83 -7.02 -6.14 1.09
N ARG A 84 -7.00 -7.45 0.81
CA ARG A 84 -7.40 -8.46 1.78
C ARG A 84 -6.20 -8.85 2.65
N LEU A 85 -6.20 -8.38 3.89
CA LEU A 85 -5.18 -8.69 4.90
C LEU A 85 -5.60 -9.91 5.73
N GLY A 86 -4.63 -10.53 6.40
CA GLY A 86 -4.78 -11.83 7.06
C GLY A 86 -4.17 -12.97 6.23
N ILE A 87 -3.91 -14.10 6.88
CA ILE A 87 -3.01 -15.17 6.39
C ILE A 87 -3.35 -15.67 4.96
N PRO A 88 -2.35 -15.72 4.07
CA PRO A 88 -2.01 -16.94 3.34
C PRO A 88 -0.85 -17.64 4.07
N SER A 89 -0.99 -18.95 4.26
CA SER A 89 -0.06 -19.92 4.87
C SER A 89 1.44 -19.77 4.47
N PRO A 90 2.38 -20.41 5.20
CA PRO A 90 3.80 -20.10 5.17
C PRO A 90 4.42 -20.48 3.82
N GLY A 91 4.92 -19.47 3.11
CA GLY A 91 5.65 -19.61 1.85
C GLY A 91 7.13 -19.27 1.98
N LYS A 92 7.79 -19.71 3.07
CA LYS A 92 9.25 -19.58 3.25
C LYS A 92 10.00 -20.89 3.52
N ASP A 93 9.36 -22.06 3.46
CA ASP A 93 10.01 -23.37 3.69
C ASP A 93 9.84 -24.39 2.55
N SER A 94 9.80 -23.97 1.28
CA SER A 94 9.80 -24.93 0.16
C SER A 94 10.97 -24.69 -0.80
N VAL A 95 12.19 -24.81 -0.25
CA VAL A 95 13.37 -25.29 -0.99
C VAL A 95 14.23 -26.09 0.00
N ALA A 96 13.96 -27.39 0.09
CA ALA A 96 14.93 -28.42 0.44
C ALA A 96 14.29 -29.77 0.09
N ALA A 97 14.52 -30.19 -1.16
CA ALA A 97 14.43 -31.58 -1.58
C ALA A 97 15.87 -32.03 -1.90
#